data_AF-A0A5D0V2H9-F1
#
_entry.id   AF-A0A5D0V2H9-F1
#
_cell.length_a   1.000
_cell.length_b   1.000
_cell.length_c   1.000
_cell.angle_alpha   90.00
_cell.angle_beta   90.00
_cell.angle_gamma   90.00
#
_symmetry.space_group_name_H-M   'P 1'
#
loop_
_entity.id
_entity.type
_entity.pdbx_description
1 polymer ?
#
loop_
_entity_poly.entity_id
_entity_poly.type
_entity_poly.pdbx_seq_one_letter_code
_entity_poly.pdbx_strand_id
1 'polypeptide(L)'
;MLTEEPMHAYRMQQLIKERRKADVVNVSQRNSVYQTIQRLVRDGLVAVESTERAENRPERTTYRITDSGRAALGEWLRAMLSTPTPEYPEFPAALSFLPNLAPADALDALTTRADRLAERLTALDAEIIEVGRFLPRLFAIESEYQRQVVAAELAYVRTLIQDLRAERITWPFVDGAPVWPG
;
A
#
# COMPACT_ATOMS: atom_id res chain seq x y z
N MET A 1 12.43 -2.06 -11.00
CA MET A 1 12.13 -3.22 -11.88
C MET A 1 12.82 -3.05 -13.22
N LEU A 2 12.25 -2.36 -14.22
CA LEU A 2 12.92 -2.17 -15.53
C LEU A 2 14.19 -1.32 -15.49
N THR A 3 14.40 -0.57 -14.40
CA THR A 3 15.64 0.14 -14.10
C THR A 3 16.77 -0.79 -13.68
N GLU A 4 16.45 -1.98 -13.16
CA GLU A 4 17.40 -2.99 -12.67
C GLU A 4 17.88 -3.84 -13.85
N GLU A 5 16.95 -4.41 -14.61
CA GLU A 5 17.23 -5.20 -15.81
C GLU A 5 16.01 -5.23 -16.74
N PRO A 6 16.21 -5.49 -18.04
CA PRO A 6 15.10 -5.81 -18.94
C PRO A 6 14.40 -7.10 -18.53
N MET A 7 13.06 -7.12 -18.63
CA MET A 7 12.30 -8.30 -18.19
C MET A 7 10.93 -8.41 -18.85
N HIS A 8 10.39 -9.62 -18.81
CA HIS A 8 9.03 -9.92 -19.25
C HIS A 8 7.98 -9.42 -18.26
N ALA A 9 6.79 -9.06 -18.75
CA ALA A 9 5.66 -8.64 -17.92
C ALA A 9 5.25 -9.69 -16.87
N TYR A 10 5.38 -10.97 -17.18
CA TYR A 10 5.16 -12.04 -16.19
C TYR A 10 6.17 -11.98 -15.03
N ARG A 11 7.46 -11.74 -15.31
CA ARG A 11 8.48 -11.59 -14.27
C ARG A 11 8.24 -10.34 -13.43
N MET A 12 7.80 -9.23 -14.04
CA MET A 12 7.37 -8.03 -13.31
C MET A 12 6.22 -8.36 -12.35
N GLN A 13 5.19 -9.09 -12.79
CA GLN A 13 4.09 -9.51 -11.91
C GLN A 13 4.58 -10.38 -10.75
N GLN A 14 5.48 -11.32 -11.03
CA GLN A 14 6.04 -12.19 -10.01
C GLN A 14 6.83 -11.39 -8.96
N LEU A 15 7.72 -10.50 -9.40
CA LEU A 15 8.51 -9.66 -8.51
C LEU A 15 7.66 -8.66 -7.70
N ILE A 16 6.56 -8.15 -8.25
CA ILE A 16 5.60 -7.30 -7.49
C ILE A 16 5.03 -8.08 -6.31
N LYS A 17 4.66 -9.35 -6.53
CA LYS A 17 4.14 -10.23 -5.48
C LYS A 17 5.22 -10.63 -4.48
N GLU A 18 6.39 -11.05 -4.97
CA GLU A 18 7.52 -11.52 -4.16
C GLU A 18 8.06 -10.42 -3.25
N ARG A 19 8.15 -9.17 -3.73
CA ARG A 19 8.72 -8.05 -2.97
C ARG A 19 7.73 -7.39 -2.00
N ARG A 20 6.57 -7.99 -1.72
CA ARG A 20 5.53 -7.43 -0.84
C ARG A 20 5.15 -5.97 -1.15
N LYS A 21 5.32 -5.51 -2.40
CA LYS A 21 4.75 -4.22 -2.86
C LYS A 21 3.22 -4.21 -2.87
N ALA A 22 2.58 -5.34 -2.52
CA ALA A 22 1.16 -5.44 -2.27
C ALA A 22 0.68 -4.49 -1.14
N ASP A 23 1.56 -4.06 -0.24
CA ASP A 23 1.21 -3.12 0.83
C ASP A 23 1.27 -1.64 0.38
N VAL A 24 1.84 -1.33 -0.80
CA VAL A 24 2.06 0.05 -1.28
C VAL A 24 1.42 0.31 -2.65
N VAL A 25 1.16 -0.74 -3.44
CA VAL A 25 0.45 -0.64 -4.72
C VAL A 25 -0.61 -1.73 -4.75
N ASN A 26 -1.88 -1.32 -4.90
CA ASN A 26 -2.99 -2.25 -5.11
C ASN A 26 -2.88 -2.89 -6.51
N VAL A 27 -1.98 -3.86 -6.68
CA VAL A 27 -1.80 -4.63 -7.93
C VAL A 27 -2.70 -5.87 -7.90
N SER A 28 -3.97 -5.70 -7.50
CA SER A 28 -4.94 -6.79 -7.35
C SER A 28 -5.38 -7.42 -8.68
N GLN A 29 -5.09 -6.81 -9.83
CA GLN A 29 -5.55 -7.32 -11.13
C GLN A 29 -4.40 -7.71 -12.07
N ARG A 30 -4.35 -8.99 -12.50
CA ARG A 30 -3.37 -9.52 -13.47
C ARG A 30 -3.33 -8.73 -14.79
N ASN A 31 -4.45 -8.15 -15.20
CA ASN A 31 -4.54 -7.39 -16.46
C ASN A 31 -3.88 -6.00 -16.36
N SER A 32 -3.69 -5.46 -15.15
CA SER A 32 -3.17 -4.11 -14.95
C SER A 32 -1.72 -3.94 -15.42
N VAL A 33 -0.85 -4.93 -15.19
CA VAL A 33 0.57 -4.83 -15.55
C VAL A 33 0.76 -4.85 -17.07
N TYR A 34 0.00 -5.69 -17.79
CA TYR A 34 0.05 -5.73 -19.26
C TYR A 34 -0.52 -4.47 -19.90
N GLN A 35 -1.62 -3.93 -19.37
CA GLN A 35 -2.16 -2.66 -19.85
C GLN A 35 -1.20 -1.50 -19.56
N THR A 36 -0.58 -1.49 -18.39
CA THR A 36 0.39 -0.48 -17.98
C THR A 36 1.64 -0.54 -18.86
N ILE A 37 2.21 -1.72 -19.12
CA ILE A 37 3.39 -1.84 -19.98
C ILE A 37 3.08 -1.39 -21.41
N GLN A 38 1.91 -1.74 -21.95
CA GLN A 38 1.50 -1.28 -23.28
C GLN A 38 1.33 0.24 -23.34
N ARG A 39 0.77 0.86 -22.29
CA ARG A 39 0.68 2.32 -22.19
C ARG A 39 2.08 2.95 -22.17
N LEU A 40 2.98 2.44 -21.31
CA LEU A 40 4.36 2.94 -21.23
C LEU A 40 5.13 2.77 -22.54
N VAL A 41 4.83 1.73 -23.32
CA VAL A 41 5.39 1.55 -24.68
C VAL A 41 4.82 2.57 -25.65
N ARG A 42 3.50 2.79 -25.66
CA ARG A 42 2.86 3.82 -26.49
C ARG A 42 3.40 5.22 -26.19
N ASP A 43 3.66 5.50 -24.91
CA ASP A 43 4.19 6.78 -24.44
C ASP A 43 5.72 6.90 -24.62
N GLY A 44 6.38 5.87 -25.17
CA GLY A 44 7.83 5.86 -25.42
C GLY A 44 8.71 5.79 -24.16
N LEU A 45 8.12 5.49 -23.00
CA LEU A 45 8.82 5.36 -21.72
C LEU A 45 9.44 3.97 -21.52
N VAL A 46 8.96 2.98 -22.28
CA VAL A 46 9.45 1.61 -22.32
C VAL A 46 9.56 1.19 -23.79
N ALA A 47 10.51 0.34 -24.12
CA ALA A 47 10.66 -0.25 -25.45
C ALA A 47 10.67 -1.78 -25.37
N VAL A 48 10.26 -2.43 -26.47
CA VAL A 48 10.51 -3.86 -26.67
C VAL A 48 12.01 -4.06 -26.90
N GLU A 49 12.61 -4.97 -26.14
CA GLU A 49 14.02 -5.32 -26.33
C GLU A 49 14.18 -6.54 -27.24
N SER A 50 13.47 -7.63 -26.94
CA SER A 50 13.44 -8.82 -27.79
C SER A 50 12.07 -9.48 -27.75
N THR A 51 11.76 -10.22 -28.82
CA THR A 51 10.61 -11.12 -28.88
C THR A 51 11.14 -12.50 -29.27
N GLU A 52 11.15 -13.42 -28.31
CA GLU A 52 11.55 -14.80 -28.55
C GLU A 52 10.32 -15.65 -28.85
N ARG A 53 10.35 -16.36 -29.99
CA ARG A 53 9.45 -17.48 -30.29
C ARG A 53 10.21 -18.78 -30.08
N ALA A 54 9.84 -19.55 -29.06
CA ALA A 54 10.24 -20.94 -28.99
C ALA A 54 9.16 -21.81 -29.67
N GLU A 55 9.57 -22.78 -30.48
CA GLU A 55 8.64 -23.80 -31.02
C GLU A 55 7.85 -24.43 -29.86
N ASN A 56 6.52 -24.38 -29.93
CA ASN A 56 5.57 -24.83 -28.89
C ASN A 56 5.47 -24.04 -27.57
N ARG A 57 5.89 -22.76 -27.50
CA ARG A 57 5.55 -21.88 -26.35
C ARG A 57 5.04 -20.50 -26.79
N PRO A 58 4.22 -19.82 -25.97
CA PRO A 58 3.78 -18.46 -26.26
C PRO A 58 4.98 -17.50 -26.36
N GLU A 59 4.85 -16.49 -27.23
CA GLU A 59 5.85 -15.43 -27.42
C GLU A 59 6.25 -14.78 -26.10
N ARG A 60 7.56 -14.63 -25.89
CA ARG A 60 8.12 -13.95 -24.72
C ARG A 60 8.71 -12.61 -25.16
N THR A 61 7.98 -11.51 -24.92
CA THR A 61 8.46 -10.14 -25.18
C THR A 61 9.13 -9.55 -23.95
N THR A 62 10.43 -9.28 -24.03
CA THR A 62 11.16 -8.52 -22.99
C THR A 62 10.97 -7.03 -23.21
N TYR A 63 10.91 -6.30 -22.11
CA TYR A 63 10.79 -4.85 -22.13
C TYR A 63 11.99 -4.23 -21.41
N ARG A 64 12.47 -3.09 -21.92
CA ARG A 64 13.50 -2.27 -21.27
C ARG A 64 13.00 -0.84 -21.10
N ILE A 65 13.47 -0.16 -20.06
CA ILE A 65 13.21 1.27 -19.89
C ILE A 65 14.01 2.09 -20.91
N THR A 66 13.42 3.16 -21.44
CA THR A 66 14.09 4.13 -22.33
C THR A 66 14.74 5.25 -21.51
N ASP A 67 15.55 6.10 -22.15
CA ASP A 67 16.14 7.26 -21.48
C ASP A 67 15.07 8.29 -21.05
N SER A 68 14.06 8.51 -21.91
CA SER A 68 12.87 9.29 -21.56
C SER A 68 12.10 8.66 -20.39
N GLY A 69 11.98 7.33 -20.36
CA GLY A 69 11.41 6.59 -19.23
C GLY A 69 12.16 6.80 -17.92
N ARG A 70 13.50 6.80 -17.94
CA ARG A 70 14.32 7.08 -16.75
C ARG A 70 14.15 8.52 -16.27
N ALA A 71 14.11 9.48 -17.20
CA ALA A 71 13.89 10.88 -16.88
C ALA A 71 12.51 11.09 -16.25
N ALA A 72 11.46 10.55 -16.85
CA ALA A 72 10.08 10.62 -16.35
C ALA A 72 9.95 9.97 -14.96
N LEU A 73 10.56 8.81 -14.74
CA LEU A 73 10.60 8.18 -13.41
C LEU A 73 11.22 9.10 -12.36
N GLY A 74 12.35 9.73 -12.69
CA GLY A 74 13.03 10.66 -11.78
C GLY A 74 12.18 11.90 -11.47
N GLU A 75 11.48 12.44 -12.46
CA GLU A 75 10.55 13.56 -12.28
C GLU A 75 9.38 13.17 -11.37
N TRP A 76 8.72 12.05 -11.66
CA TRP A 76 7.61 11.56 -10.86
C TRP A 76 8.00 11.27 -9.40
N LEU A 77 9.16 10.64 -9.17
CA LEU A 77 9.64 10.39 -7.81
C LEU A 77 9.89 11.70 -7.04
N ARG A 78 10.49 12.72 -7.68
CA ARG A 78 10.68 14.03 -7.04
C ARG A 78 9.35 14.71 -6.73
N ALA A 79 8.39 14.63 -7.65
CA ALA A 79 7.06 15.20 -7.43
C ALA A 79 6.34 14.51 -6.24
N MET A 80 6.31 13.18 -6.22
CA MET A 80 5.69 12.41 -5.13
C MET A 80 6.33 12.67 -3.77
N LEU A 81 7.66 12.82 -3.71
CA LEU A 81 8.38 13.09 -2.48
C LEU A 81 8.22 14.54 -1.98
N SER A 82 7.99 15.50 -2.88
CA SER A 82 7.95 16.93 -2.55
C SER A 82 6.54 17.46 -2.35
N THR A 83 5.54 16.83 -2.96
CA THR A 83 4.16 17.33 -3.00
C THR A 83 3.22 16.31 -2.36
N PRO A 84 2.75 16.56 -1.13
CA PRO A 84 1.71 15.75 -0.52
C PRO A 84 0.44 15.80 -1.35
N THR A 85 -0.12 14.64 -1.67
CA THR A 85 -1.42 14.52 -2.34
C THR A 85 -2.45 13.99 -1.35
N PRO A 86 -3.72 14.43 -1.42
CA PRO A 86 -4.77 13.86 -0.59
C PRO A 86 -4.88 12.35 -0.79
N GLU A 87 -4.75 11.61 0.30
CA GLU A 87 -5.04 10.18 0.36
C GLU A 87 -6.45 9.99 0.93
N TYR A 88 -7.13 8.93 0.50
CA TYR A 88 -8.48 8.58 0.97
C TYR A 88 -8.46 7.21 1.69
N PRO A 89 -7.81 7.13 2.87
CA PRO A 89 -7.71 5.88 3.62
C PRO A 89 -9.07 5.42 4.16
N GLU A 90 -9.30 4.11 4.16
CA GLU A 90 -10.59 3.51 4.57
C GLU A 90 -10.89 3.72 6.07
N PHE A 91 -9.87 3.77 6.93
CA PHE A 91 -10.10 3.85 8.37
C PHE A 91 -10.68 5.19 8.82
N PRO A 92 -10.13 6.37 8.44
CA PRO A 92 -10.80 7.64 8.65
C PRO A 92 -12.21 7.69 8.05
N ALA A 93 -12.42 7.12 6.86
CA ALA A 93 -13.77 7.02 6.29
C ALA A 93 -14.71 6.20 7.19
N ALA A 94 -14.27 5.06 7.71
CA ALA A 94 -15.05 4.24 8.64
C ALA A 94 -15.35 4.99 9.96
N LEU A 95 -14.39 5.75 10.49
CA LEU A 95 -14.62 6.60 11.67
C LEU A 95 -15.68 7.68 11.41
N SER A 96 -15.68 8.27 10.21
CA SER A 96 -16.71 9.23 9.78
C SER A 96 -18.11 8.63 9.70
N PHE A 97 -18.25 7.30 9.71
CA PHE A 97 -19.52 6.57 9.72
C PHE A 97 -19.70 5.70 10.96
N LEU A 98 -18.83 5.84 11.99
CA LEU A 98 -18.85 5.05 13.22
C LEU A 98 -20.20 5.06 13.96
N PRO A 99 -20.96 6.18 14.00
CA PRO A 99 -22.30 6.21 14.58
C PRO A 99 -23.27 5.17 13.99
N ASN A 100 -23.03 4.67 12.77
CA ASN A 100 -23.87 3.63 12.15
C ASN A 100 -23.69 2.23 12.77
N LEU A 101 -22.73 2.04 13.68
CA LEU A 101 -22.53 0.79 14.43
C LEU A 101 -23.04 0.93 15.86
N ALA A 102 -23.50 -0.18 16.45
CA ALA A 102 -23.72 -0.21 17.90
C ALA A 102 -22.37 -0.04 18.64
N PRO A 103 -22.36 0.50 19.88
CA PRO A 103 -21.12 0.79 20.58
C PRO A 103 -20.31 -0.49 20.85
N ALA A 104 -20.98 -1.61 21.10
CA ALA A 104 -20.37 -2.93 21.25
C ALA A 104 -19.69 -3.40 19.95
N ASP A 105 -20.39 -3.30 18.81
CA ASP A 105 -19.82 -3.69 17.51
C ASP A 105 -18.61 -2.83 17.12
N ALA A 106 -18.70 -1.52 17.40
CA ALA A 106 -17.58 -0.59 17.20
C ALA A 106 -16.37 -0.96 18.07
N LEU A 107 -16.60 -1.29 19.35
CA LEU A 107 -15.56 -1.71 20.27
C LEU A 107 -14.88 -3.02 19.84
N ASP A 108 -15.64 -4.00 19.40
CA ASP A 108 -15.13 -5.29 18.92
C ASP A 108 -14.31 -5.13 17.63
N ALA A 109 -14.80 -4.33 16.68
CA ALA A 109 -14.09 -4.03 15.43
C ALA A 109 -12.78 -3.27 15.68
N LEU A 110 -12.80 -2.27 16.57
CA LEU A 110 -11.59 -1.51 16.94
C LEU A 110 -10.58 -2.37 17.70
N THR A 111 -11.05 -3.28 18.58
CA THR A 111 -10.17 -4.23 19.28
C THR A 111 -9.48 -5.15 18.28
N THR A 112 -10.24 -5.73 17.35
CA THR A 112 -9.69 -6.56 16.25
C THR A 112 -8.67 -5.78 15.42
N ARG A 113 -8.94 -4.50 15.13
CA ARG A 113 -8.00 -3.64 14.41
C ARG A 113 -6.71 -3.43 15.22
N ALA A 114 -6.81 -3.16 16.51
CA ALA A 114 -5.65 -2.96 17.39
C ALA A 114 -4.73 -4.19 17.42
N ASP A 115 -5.30 -5.39 17.46
CA ASP A 115 -4.52 -6.63 17.44
C ASP A 115 -3.76 -6.78 16.11
N ARG A 116 -4.43 -6.58 14.98
CA ARG A 116 -3.80 -6.61 13.64
C ARG A 116 -2.69 -5.56 13.47
N LEU A 117 -2.91 -4.35 13.99
CA LEU A 117 -1.90 -3.28 13.97
C LEU A 117 -0.69 -3.65 14.83
N ALA A 118 -0.89 -4.28 16.00
CA ALA A 118 0.20 -4.73 16.86
C ALA A 118 1.01 -5.87 16.22
N GLU A 119 0.35 -6.83 15.56
CA GLU A 119 1.00 -7.86 14.76
C GLU A 119 1.82 -7.25 13.62
N ARG A 120 1.24 -6.30 12.88
CA ARG A 120 1.95 -5.61 11.79
C ARG A 120 3.15 -4.82 12.28
N LEU A 121 3.03 -4.12 13.41
CA LEU A 121 4.12 -3.37 14.02
C LEU A 121 5.29 -4.31 14.37
N THR A 122 4.99 -5.45 14.99
CA THR A 122 5.98 -6.48 15.32
C THR A 122 6.68 -7.03 14.07
N ALA A 123 5.93 -7.26 13.00
CA ALA A 123 6.48 -7.73 11.73
C ALA A 123 7.42 -6.69 11.08
N LEU A 124 7.05 -5.40 11.13
CA LEU A 124 7.87 -4.30 10.62
C LEU A 124 9.15 -4.12 11.45
N ASP A 125 9.07 -4.22 12.78
CA ASP A 125 10.23 -4.18 13.67
C ASP A 125 11.23 -5.31 13.32
N ALA A 126 10.75 -6.53 13.14
CA ALA A 126 11.58 -7.66 12.72
C ALA A 126 12.21 -7.43 11.33
N GLU A 127 11.42 -6.94 10.36
CA GLU A 127 11.90 -6.67 9.01
C GLU A 127 13.02 -5.63 8.97
N ILE A 128 12.86 -4.52 9.69
CA ILE A 128 13.87 -3.45 9.77
C ILE A 128 15.19 -3.99 10.35
N ILE A 129 15.10 -4.80 11.41
CA ILE A 129 16.27 -5.42 12.04
C ILE A 129 16.96 -6.38 11.06
N GLU A 130 16.21 -7.27 10.41
CA GLU A 130 16.78 -8.25 9.49
C GLU A 130 17.43 -7.58 8.26
N VAL A 131 16.77 -6.59 7.65
CA VAL A 131 17.33 -5.82 6.52
C VAL A 131 18.59 -5.09 6.94
N GLY A 132 18.58 -4.45 8.11
CA GLY A 132 19.71 -3.67 8.64
C GLY A 132 20.97 -4.50 8.93
N ARG A 133 20.87 -5.84 9.01
CA ARG A 133 22.04 -6.72 9.16
C ARG A 133 22.89 -6.81 7.89
N PHE A 134 22.28 -6.67 6.72
CA PHE A 134 22.92 -6.99 5.44
C PHE A 134 22.89 -5.84 4.43
N LEU A 135 21.98 -4.88 4.59
CA LEU A 135 21.78 -3.79 3.65
C LEU A 135 21.87 -2.41 4.34
N PRO A 136 22.34 -1.37 3.63
CA PRO A 136 22.28 0.00 4.12
C PRO A 136 20.85 0.43 4.49
N ARG A 137 20.73 1.36 5.44
CA ARG A 137 19.44 1.93 5.90
C ARG A 137 18.53 2.42 4.77
N LEU A 138 19.10 2.85 3.64
CA LEU A 138 18.34 3.25 2.46
C LEU A 138 17.29 2.20 2.04
N PHE A 139 17.58 0.91 2.25
CA PHE A 139 16.66 -0.19 1.91
C PHE A 139 15.61 -0.47 2.99
N ALA A 140 15.67 0.20 4.14
CA ALA A 140 14.72 0.07 5.26
C ALA A 140 13.82 1.31 5.45
N ILE A 141 14.09 2.43 4.77
CA ILE A 141 13.37 3.71 5.01
C ILE A 141 11.84 3.60 4.79
N GLU A 142 11.40 2.75 3.86
CA GLU A 142 9.99 2.51 3.59
C GLU A 142 9.33 1.80 4.78
N SER A 143 9.95 0.73 5.28
CA SER A 143 9.47 -0.02 6.46
C SER A 143 9.55 0.84 7.73
N GLU A 144 10.57 1.70 7.87
CA GLU A 144 10.66 2.69 8.96
C GLU A 144 9.46 3.66 8.94
N TYR A 145 9.11 4.21 7.79
CA TYR A 145 7.94 5.09 7.64
C TYR A 145 6.64 4.35 7.99
N GLN A 146 6.42 3.16 7.41
CA GLN A 146 5.24 2.35 7.69
C GLN A 146 5.10 2.03 9.18
N ARG A 147 6.22 1.71 9.84
CA ARG A 147 6.25 1.44 11.28
C ARG A 147 5.77 2.64 12.08
N GLN A 148 6.19 3.86 11.73
CA GLN A 148 5.74 5.08 12.42
C GLN A 148 4.24 5.30 12.24
N VAL A 149 3.72 5.13 11.02
CA VAL A 149 2.29 5.27 10.72
C VAL A 149 1.46 4.25 11.50
N VAL A 150 1.84 2.96 11.45
CA VAL A 150 1.15 1.88 12.18
C VAL A 150 1.19 2.09 13.69
N ALA A 151 2.33 2.52 14.23
CA ALA A 151 2.46 2.80 15.67
C ALA A 151 1.57 3.95 16.11
N ALA A 152 1.50 5.03 15.33
CA ALA A 152 0.63 6.17 15.60
C ALA A 152 -0.84 5.77 15.55
N GLU A 153 -1.24 4.98 14.55
CA GLU A 153 -2.61 4.52 14.43
C GLU A 153 -2.99 3.55 15.57
N LEU A 154 -2.11 2.61 15.93
CA LEU A 154 -2.33 1.71 17.06
C LEU A 154 -2.52 2.47 18.37
N ALA A 155 -1.70 3.51 18.60
CA ALA A 155 -1.81 4.36 19.77
C ALA A 155 -3.18 5.05 19.81
N TYR A 156 -3.60 5.65 18.68
CA TYR A 156 -4.91 6.28 18.55
C TYR A 156 -6.07 5.31 18.80
N VAL A 157 -6.05 4.13 18.16
CA VAL A 157 -7.11 3.12 18.31
C VAL A 157 -7.20 2.64 19.75
N ARG A 158 -6.07 2.43 20.44
CA ARG A 158 -6.06 2.03 21.85
C ARG A 158 -6.66 3.10 22.76
N THR A 159 -6.36 4.37 22.53
CA THR A 159 -6.99 5.48 23.26
C THR A 159 -8.49 5.52 22.99
N LEU A 160 -8.90 5.38 21.73
CA LEU A 160 -10.31 5.35 21.36
C LEU A 160 -11.06 4.19 22.04
N ILE A 161 -10.48 2.99 22.08
CA ILE A 161 -11.03 1.83 22.82
C ILE A 161 -11.20 2.15 24.32
N GLN A 162 -10.22 2.82 24.93
CA GLN A 162 -10.29 3.22 26.33
C GLN A 162 -11.41 4.25 26.57
N ASP A 163 -11.58 5.21 25.66
CA ASP A 163 -12.64 6.21 25.73
C ASP A 163 -14.03 5.57 25.60
N LEU A 164 -14.18 4.58 24.71
CA LEU A 164 -15.41 3.81 24.55
C LEU A 164 -15.75 3.01 25.82
N ARG A 165 -14.78 2.29 26.37
CA ARG A 165 -14.97 1.49 27.60
C ARG A 165 -15.27 2.37 28.82
N ALA A 166 -14.76 3.60 28.84
CA ALA A 166 -15.01 4.57 29.90
C ALA A 166 -16.25 5.43 29.63
N GLU A 167 -17.04 5.13 28.58
CA GLU A 167 -18.25 5.85 28.20
C GLU A 167 -18.02 7.37 27.97
N ARG A 168 -16.80 7.76 27.60
CA ARG A 168 -16.45 9.16 27.27
C ARG A 168 -16.93 9.59 25.89
N ILE A 169 -17.31 8.63 25.06
CA ILE A 169 -17.91 8.84 23.74
C ILE A 169 -19.34 8.31 23.82
N THR A 170 -20.29 9.19 23.56
CA THR A 170 -21.72 8.86 23.58
C THR A 170 -22.25 8.78 22.17
N TRP A 171 -23.18 7.84 21.95
CA TRP A 171 -23.90 7.74 20.70
C TRP A 171 -25.16 8.59 20.79
N PRO A 172 -25.42 9.46 19.81
CA PRO A 172 -26.70 10.14 19.71
C PRO A 172 -27.74 9.12 19.22
N PHE A 173 -28.36 8.37 20.14
CA PHE A 173 -29.50 7.52 19.82
C PHE A 173 -30.80 8.32 19.93
N VAL A 174 -31.62 8.27 18.88
CA VAL A 174 -33.06 8.56 18.96
C VAL A 174 -33.79 7.36 18.39
N ASP A 175 -34.71 6.77 19.18
CA ASP A 175 -35.53 5.61 18.78
C ASP A 175 -34.73 4.41 18.21
N GLY A 176 -33.52 4.17 18.73
CA GLY A 176 -32.67 3.05 18.30
C GLY A 176 -31.89 3.27 17.00
N ALA A 177 -31.94 4.49 16.44
CA ALA A 177 -31.16 4.88 15.27
C ALA A 177 -30.16 6.00 15.61
N PRO A 178 -28.98 6.03 14.95
CA PRO A 178 -28.00 7.09 15.13
C PRO A 178 -28.47 8.40 14.48
N VAL A 179 -28.35 9.51 15.23
CA VAL A 179 -28.69 10.85 14.75
C VAL A 179 -27.42 11.66 14.46
N TRP A 180 -27.26 12.09 13.23
CA TRP A 180 -26.18 12.99 12.84
C TRP A 180 -26.50 14.43 13.28
N PRO A 181 -25.58 15.16 13.92
CA PRO A 181 -25.75 16.60 14.12
C PRO A 181 -25.75 17.28 12.74
N GLY A 182 -26.84 18.01 12.46
CA GLY A 182 -27.01 18.79 11.23
C GLY A 182 -26.20 20.08 11.22
#